data_AF-A0A4R2KC60-F1
#
_entry.id   AF-A0A4R2KC60-F1
#
_cell.length_a   1.000
_cell.length_b   1.000
_cell.length_c   1.000
_cell.angle_alpha   90.00
_cell.angle_beta   90.00
_cell.angle_gamma   90.00
#
_symmetry.space_group_name_H-M   'P 1'
#
loop_
_entity.id
_entity.type
_entity.pdbx_description
1 polymer ?
#
loop_
_entity_poly.entity_id
_entity_poly.type
_entity_poly.pdbx_seq_one_letter_code
_entity_poly.pdbx_strand_id
1 'polypeptide(L)'
;MRMKKFEFTLQSVLNLKEQSEKIEKENLAKIMKEIEREREKLENLKKHLQEVTKRAKEEVEEGTLMYKLAETEAYIMKIREMIEKQANYILKLEKEAEKIREGLLKVSKEKKALENLKERQFAEYLYLLNLEQSRVIDEHVSYKVAKSY
;
A
#
# COMPACT_ATOMS: atom_id res chain seq x y z
N MET A 1 -47.48 8.56 1.08
CA MET A 1 -46.42 8.59 0.05
C MET A 1 -45.55 7.36 0.25
N ARG A 2 -44.90 6.82 -0.78
CA ARG A 2 -43.90 5.74 -0.60
C ARG A 2 -42.54 6.42 -0.61
N MET A 3 -41.81 6.44 0.51
CA MET A 3 -40.46 7.00 0.54
C MET A 3 -39.60 6.33 -0.54
N LYS A 4 -38.80 7.14 -1.23
CA LYS A 4 -37.80 6.63 -2.17
C LYS A 4 -36.75 5.83 -1.39
N LYS A 5 -36.22 4.77 -2.00
CA LYS A 5 -35.10 4.02 -1.43
C LYS A 5 -33.89 4.94 -1.24
N PHE A 6 -33.07 4.66 -0.23
CA PHE A 6 -31.83 5.39 0.00
C PHE A 6 -30.89 5.27 -1.20
N GLU A 7 -30.37 6.40 -1.66
CA GLU A 7 -29.37 6.48 -2.72
C GLU A 7 -28.25 7.42 -2.29
N PHE A 8 -27.02 6.90 -2.27
CA PHE A 8 -25.85 7.72 -1.98
C PHE A 8 -25.32 8.33 -3.28
N THR A 9 -25.50 9.63 -3.46
CA THR A 9 -25.17 10.35 -4.71
C THR A 9 -23.69 10.26 -5.09
N LEU A 10 -22.79 10.06 -4.12
CA LEU A 10 -21.35 9.91 -4.35
C LEU A 10 -20.89 8.45 -4.43
N GLN A 11 -21.79 7.48 -4.63
CA GLN A 11 -21.43 6.07 -4.69
C GLN A 11 -20.40 5.77 -5.79
N SER A 12 -20.53 6.38 -6.96
CA SER A 12 -19.55 6.21 -8.05
C SER A 12 -18.16 6.74 -7.65
N VAL A 13 -18.10 7.85 -6.91
CA VAL A 13 -16.82 8.39 -6.42
C VAL A 13 -16.20 7.46 -5.39
N LEU A 14 -17.01 6.92 -4.48
CA LEU A 14 -16.56 5.93 -3.49
C LEU A 14 -15.99 4.67 -4.17
N ASN A 15 -16.68 4.13 -5.17
CA ASN A 15 -16.21 2.97 -5.94
C ASN A 15 -14.86 3.24 -6.63
N LEU A 16 -14.69 4.43 -7.22
CA LEU A 16 -13.42 4.81 -7.83
C LEU A 16 -12.28 4.90 -6.80
N LYS A 17 -12.56 5.36 -5.58
CA LYS A 17 -11.56 5.39 -4.49
C LYS A 17 -11.22 4.01 -3.97
N GLU A 18 -12.18 3.10 -3.86
CA GLU A 18 -11.95 1.69 -3.54
C GLU A 18 -11.03 1.03 -4.58
N GLN A 19 -11.31 1.23 -5.87
CA GLN A 19 -10.47 0.71 -6.94
C GLN A 19 -9.07 1.33 -6.93
N SER A 20 -8.96 2.64 -6.71
CA SER A 20 -7.67 3.33 -6.61
C SER A 20 -6.85 2.80 -5.44
N GLU A 21 -7.47 2.59 -4.26
CA GLU A 21 -6.80 2.05 -3.07
C GLU A 21 -6.27 0.64 -3.35
N LYS A 22 -7.05 -0.19 -4.06
CA LYS A 22 -6.64 -1.53 -4.46
C LYS A 22 -5.42 -1.50 -5.38
N ILE A 23 -5.42 -0.63 -6.40
CA ILE A 23 -4.30 -0.46 -7.34
C ILE A 23 -3.04 -0.02 -6.59
N GLU A 24 -3.13 0.97 -5.70
CA GLU A 24 -1.98 1.44 -4.93
C GLU A 24 -1.42 0.36 -3.99
N LYS A 25 -2.29 -0.46 -3.36
CA LYS A 25 -1.86 -1.63 -2.57
C LYS A 25 -1.12 -2.66 -3.42
N GLU A 26 -1.60 -2.94 -4.63
CA GLU A 26 -0.93 -3.86 -5.56
C GLU A 26 0.42 -3.32 -6.02
N ASN A 27 0.51 -2.02 -6.33
CA ASN A 27 1.76 -1.37 -6.70
C ASN A 27 2.77 -1.40 -5.54
N LEU A 28 2.33 -1.11 -4.31
CA LEU A 28 3.18 -1.20 -3.14
C LEU A 28 3.70 -2.63 -2.93
N ALA A 29 2.85 -3.64 -3.09
CA ALA A 29 3.26 -5.03 -2.97
C ALA A 29 4.30 -5.42 -4.03
N LYS A 30 4.13 -4.97 -5.28
CA LYS A 30 5.09 -5.22 -6.37
C LYS A 30 6.45 -4.62 -6.07
N ILE A 31 6.52 -3.33 -5.69
CA ILE A 31 7.80 -2.67 -5.43
C ILE A 31 8.49 -3.22 -4.19
N MET A 32 7.73 -3.57 -3.14
CA MET A 32 8.29 -4.22 -1.94
C MET A 32 8.93 -5.57 -2.28
N LYS A 33 8.28 -6.36 -3.16
CA LYS A 33 8.85 -7.63 -3.65
C LYS A 33 10.12 -7.40 -4.46
N GLU A 34 10.17 -6.34 -5.27
CA GLU A 34 11.37 -5.98 -6.02
C GLU A 34 12.51 -5.57 -5.07
N ILE A 35 12.25 -4.70 -4.10
CA ILE A 35 13.24 -4.29 -3.07
C ILE A 35 13.86 -5.51 -2.40
N GLU A 36 13.04 -6.49 -2.01
CA GLU A 36 13.54 -7.70 -1.35
C GLU A 36 14.45 -8.52 -2.26
N ARG A 37 14.04 -8.73 -3.52
CA ARG A 37 14.88 -9.40 -4.53
C ARG A 37 16.20 -8.68 -4.74
N GLU A 38 16.19 -7.35 -4.79
CA GLU A 38 17.40 -6.56 -4.98
C GLU A 38 18.31 -6.57 -3.74
N ARG A 39 17.74 -6.66 -2.54
CA ARG A 39 18.49 -6.88 -1.29
C ARG A 39 19.15 -8.25 -1.24
N GLU A 40 18.47 -9.31 -1.69
CA GLU A 40 19.08 -10.64 -1.82
C GLU A 40 20.29 -10.61 -2.77
N LYS A 41 20.18 -9.91 -3.91
CA LYS A 41 21.33 -9.73 -4.82
C LYS A 41 22.49 -8.98 -4.15
N LEU A 42 22.19 -7.91 -3.43
CA LEU A 42 23.20 -7.15 -2.68
C LEU A 42 23.92 -8.05 -1.66
N GLU A 43 23.17 -8.87 -0.94
CA GLU A 43 23.72 -9.78 0.05
C GLU A 43 24.62 -10.85 -0.60
N ASN A 44 24.20 -11.40 -1.74
CA ASN A 44 25.04 -12.33 -2.50
C ASN A 44 26.34 -11.68 -2.99
N LEU A 45 26.30 -10.43 -3.45
CA LEU A 45 27.51 -9.69 -3.82
C LEU A 45 28.44 -9.47 -2.63
N LYS A 46 27.90 -9.15 -1.44
CA LYS A 46 28.69 -8.98 -0.21
C LYS A 46 29.33 -10.29 0.24
N LYS A 47 28.59 -11.40 0.20
CA LYS A 47 29.14 -12.73 0.50
C LYS A 47 30.26 -13.10 -0.47
N HIS A 48 30.04 -12.88 -1.76
CA HIS A 48 31.06 -13.12 -2.79
C HIS A 48 32.31 -12.26 -2.55
N LEU A 49 32.15 -10.98 -2.22
CA LEU A 49 33.28 -10.11 -1.85
C LEU A 49 34.06 -10.66 -0.65
N GLN A 50 33.36 -11.12 0.39
CA GLN A 50 33.99 -11.70 1.58
C GLN A 50 34.78 -12.95 1.24
N GLU A 51 34.22 -13.85 0.43
CA GLU A 51 34.90 -15.08 -0.01
C GLU A 51 36.15 -14.79 -0.84
N VAL A 52 36.06 -13.88 -1.82
CA VAL A 52 37.19 -13.48 -2.67
C VAL A 52 38.28 -12.83 -1.82
N THR A 53 37.91 -11.92 -0.92
CA THR A 53 38.87 -11.24 -0.04
C THR A 53 39.54 -12.22 0.92
N LYS A 54 38.82 -13.23 1.42
CA LYS A 54 39.38 -14.26 2.29
C LYS A 54 40.40 -15.12 1.52
N ARG A 55 40.03 -15.63 0.35
CA ARG A 55 40.93 -16.41 -0.51
C ARG A 55 42.18 -15.62 -0.90
N ALA A 56 42.02 -14.34 -1.24
CA ALA A 56 43.14 -13.46 -1.57
C ALA A 56 44.16 -13.34 -0.41
N LYS A 57 43.68 -13.29 0.84
CA LYS A 57 44.56 -13.26 2.02
C LYS A 57 45.31 -14.58 2.21
N GLU A 58 44.63 -15.70 2.06
CA GLU A 58 45.22 -17.05 2.15
C GLU A 58 46.33 -17.22 1.09
N GLU A 59 46.08 -16.82 -0.16
CA GLU A 59 47.09 -16.86 -1.23
C GLU A 59 48.31 -15.96 -0.97
N VAL A 60 48.12 -14.83 -0.29
CA VAL A 60 49.24 -13.96 0.14
C VAL A 60 50.09 -14.65 1.19
N GLU A 61 49.46 -15.30 2.17
CA GLU A 61 50.14 -16.01 3.27
C GLU A 61 50.93 -17.23 2.77
N GLU A 62 50.42 -17.93 1.76
CA GLU A 62 51.08 -19.09 1.13
C GLU A 62 52.21 -18.70 0.15
N GLY A 63 52.32 -17.42 -0.19
CA GLY A 63 53.27 -16.91 -1.16
C GLY A 63 52.72 -16.99 -2.59
N THR A 64 52.32 -15.86 -3.14
CA THR A 64 51.78 -15.74 -4.50
C THR A 64 52.55 -14.74 -5.36
N LEU A 65 52.28 -14.76 -6.66
CA LEU A 65 52.94 -13.89 -7.65
C LEU A 65 52.27 -12.50 -7.65
N MET A 66 53.08 -11.44 -7.72
CA MET A 66 52.62 -10.05 -7.65
C MET A 66 51.51 -9.70 -8.67
N TYR A 67 51.58 -10.25 -9.89
CA TYR A 67 50.56 -9.97 -10.91
C TYR A 67 49.18 -10.55 -10.54
N LYS A 68 49.13 -11.71 -9.87
CA LYS A 68 47.87 -12.32 -9.40
C LYS A 68 47.21 -11.46 -8.33
N LEU A 69 48.01 -10.81 -7.47
CA LEU A 69 47.50 -9.87 -6.48
C LEU A 69 46.86 -8.64 -7.14
N ALA A 70 47.50 -8.10 -8.18
CA ALA A 70 46.95 -6.96 -8.92
C ALA A 70 45.62 -7.31 -9.62
N GLU A 71 45.52 -8.50 -10.22
CA GLU A 71 44.28 -8.97 -10.84
C GLU A 71 43.17 -9.16 -9.81
N THR A 72 43.48 -9.77 -8.67
CA THR A 72 42.51 -9.98 -7.58
C THR A 72 42.03 -8.67 -6.97
N GLU A 73 42.92 -7.69 -6.76
CA GLU A 73 42.52 -6.37 -6.25
C GLU A 73 41.61 -5.63 -7.24
N ALA A 74 41.93 -5.67 -8.54
CA ALA A 74 41.06 -5.09 -9.57
C ALA A 74 39.68 -5.75 -9.60
N TYR A 75 39.62 -7.07 -9.40
CA TYR A 75 38.36 -7.81 -9.29
C TYR A 75 37.56 -7.44 -8.03
N ILE A 76 38.23 -7.32 -6.88
CA ILE A 76 37.63 -6.84 -5.62
C ILE A 76 37.03 -5.45 -5.80
N MET A 77 37.75 -4.53 -6.47
CA MET A 77 37.24 -3.18 -6.76
C MET A 77 35.98 -3.24 -7.62
N LYS A 78 35.95 -4.07 -8.66
CA LYS A 78 34.74 -4.28 -9.50
C LYS A 78 33.54 -4.75 -8.67
N ILE A 79 33.74 -5.71 -7.76
CA ILE A 79 32.65 -6.19 -6.90
C ILE A 79 32.15 -5.08 -5.97
N ARG A 80 33.05 -4.27 -5.39
CA ARG A 80 32.68 -3.11 -4.56
C ARG A 80 31.85 -2.08 -5.34
N GLU A 81 32.23 -1.77 -6.57
CA GLU A 81 31.43 -0.90 -7.45
C GLU A 81 30.04 -1.48 -7.73
N MET A 82 29.94 -2.80 -7.94
CA MET A 82 28.65 -3.46 -8.14
C MET A 82 27.78 -3.38 -6.88
N ILE A 83 28.36 -3.58 -5.69
CA ILE A 83 27.68 -3.43 -4.40
C ILE A 83 27.15 -2.00 -4.24
N GLU A 84 27.96 -0.99 -4.54
CA GLU A 84 27.55 0.42 -4.44
C GLU A 84 26.39 0.74 -5.41
N LYS A 85 26.49 0.31 -6.67
CA LYS A 85 25.43 0.48 -7.67
C LYS A 85 24.14 -0.20 -7.23
N GLN A 86 24.24 -1.43 -6.69
CA GLN A 86 23.09 -2.19 -6.20
C GLN A 86 22.43 -1.52 -4.99
N ALA A 87 23.23 -1.03 -4.03
CA ALA A 87 22.73 -0.30 -2.87
C ALA A 87 22.02 1.00 -3.29
N ASN A 88 22.61 1.76 -4.22
CA ASN A 88 21.99 2.95 -4.79
C ASN A 88 20.69 2.65 -5.55
N TYR A 89 20.59 1.50 -6.22
CA TYR A 89 19.36 1.07 -6.87
C TYR A 89 18.26 0.76 -5.85
N ILE A 90 18.57 0.02 -4.79
CA ILE A 90 17.63 -0.25 -3.68
C ILE A 90 17.13 1.06 -3.06
N LEU A 91 18.02 2.03 -2.80
CA LEU A 91 17.62 3.34 -2.27
C LEU A 91 16.64 4.10 -3.19
N LYS A 92 16.75 3.93 -4.51
CA LYS A 92 15.79 4.53 -5.46
C LYS A 92 14.42 3.84 -5.35
N LEU A 93 14.40 2.51 -5.30
CA LEU A 93 13.17 1.73 -5.13
C LEU A 93 12.49 2.04 -3.80
N GLU A 94 13.25 2.19 -2.71
CA GLU A 94 12.70 2.56 -1.39
C GLU A 94 12.05 3.95 -1.42
N LYS A 95 12.66 4.93 -2.11
CA LYS A 95 12.08 6.26 -2.29
C LYS A 95 10.79 6.21 -3.13
N GLU A 96 10.73 5.36 -4.13
CA GLU A 96 9.52 5.17 -4.93
C GLU A 96 8.41 4.46 -4.12
N ALA A 97 8.78 3.45 -3.31
CA ALA A 97 7.84 2.78 -2.42
C ALA A 97 7.22 3.76 -1.40
N GLU A 98 8.00 4.72 -0.89
CA GLU A 98 7.48 5.73 0.01
C GLU A 98 6.46 6.65 -0.68
N LYS A 99 6.71 7.07 -1.93
CA LYS A 99 5.73 7.85 -2.70
C LYS A 99 4.41 7.08 -2.90
N ILE A 100 4.50 5.77 -3.16
CA ILE A 100 3.33 4.91 -3.29
C ILE A 100 2.58 4.82 -1.95
N ARG A 101 3.29 4.69 -0.82
CA ARG A 101 2.66 4.70 0.52
C ARG A 101 1.95 6.01 0.83
N GLU A 102 2.55 7.15 0.50
CA GLU A 102 1.92 8.46 0.68
C GLU A 102 0.64 8.57 -0.17
N GLY A 103 0.70 8.12 -1.43
CA GLY A 103 -0.46 8.04 -2.33
C GLY A 103 -1.57 7.16 -1.77
N LEU A 104 -1.22 5.94 -1.32
CA LEU A 104 -2.15 5.03 -0.68
C LEU A 104 -2.81 5.64 0.57
N LEU A 105 -2.02 6.28 1.44
CA LEU A 105 -2.55 6.93 2.64
C LEU A 105 -3.57 8.02 2.30
N LYS A 106 -3.29 8.82 1.27
CA LYS A 106 -4.21 9.86 0.80
C LYS A 106 -5.52 9.25 0.29
N VAL A 107 -5.44 8.25 -0.59
CA VAL A 107 -6.63 7.57 -1.14
C VAL A 107 -7.44 6.89 -0.04
N SER A 108 -6.79 6.22 0.92
CA SER A 108 -7.44 5.59 2.06
C SER A 108 -8.19 6.59 2.93
N LYS A 109 -7.60 7.77 3.20
CA LYS A 109 -8.26 8.84 3.96
C LYS A 109 -9.50 9.38 3.23
N GLU A 110 -9.37 9.65 1.94
CA GLU A 110 -10.49 10.14 1.11
C GLU A 110 -11.62 9.11 1.02
N LYS A 111 -11.28 7.84 0.81
CA LYS A 111 -12.24 6.73 0.83
C LYS A 111 -12.97 6.66 2.18
N LYS A 112 -12.22 6.72 3.29
CA LYS A 112 -12.83 6.64 4.63
C LYS A 112 -13.76 7.81 4.92
N ALA A 113 -13.43 9.01 4.43
CA ALA A 113 -14.32 10.16 4.54
C ALA A 113 -15.66 9.94 3.80
N LEU A 114 -15.62 9.35 2.60
CA LEU A 114 -16.81 9.02 1.83
C LEU A 114 -17.65 7.91 2.46
N GLU A 115 -17.02 6.86 3.00
CA GLU A 115 -17.70 5.81 3.77
C GLU A 115 -18.45 6.41 4.96
N ASN A 116 -17.76 7.22 5.77
CA ASN A 116 -18.35 7.85 6.95
C ASN A 116 -19.51 8.80 6.56
N LEU A 117 -19.39 9.52 5.44
CA LEU A 117 -20.46 10.37 4.93
C LEU A 117 -21.69 9.54 4.52
N LYS A 118 -21.48 8.43 3.81
CA LYS A 118 -22.53 7.50 3.41
C LYS A 118 -23.24 6.91 4.63
N GLU A 119 -22.50 6.48 5.64
CA GLU A 119 -23.04 5.95 6.90
C GLU A 119 -23.93 6.98 7.61
N ARG A 120 -23.48 8.24 7.70
CA ARG A 120 -24.26 9.33 8.29
C ARG A 120 -25.55 9.60 7.53
N GLN A 121 -25.49 9.73 6.20
CA GLN A 121 -26.68 9.96 5.38
C GLN A 121 -27.66 8.78 5.45
N PHE A 122 -27.15 7.56 5.55
CA PHE A 122 -27.99 6.37 5.71
C PHE A 122 -28.68 6.35 7.08
N ALA A 123 -27.97 6.70 8.15
CA ALA A 123 -28.56 6.83 9.47
C ALA A 123 -29.67 7.90 9.53
N GLU A 124 -29.45 9.05 8.89
CA GLU A 124 -30.46 10.11 8.76
C GLU A 124 -31.68 9.62 7.97
N TYR A 125 -31.47 8.94 6.84
CA TYR A 125 -32.55 8.32 6.07
C TYR A 125 -33.38 7.34 6.92
N LEU A 126 -32.72 6.47 7.71
CA LEU A 126 -33.41 5.54 8.61
C LEU A 126 -34.21 6.27 9.69
N TYR A 127 -33.67 7.35 10.25
CA TYR A 127 -34.37 8.17 11.24
C TYR A 127 -35.65 8.77 10.65
N LEU A 128 -35.55 9.40 9.48
CA LEU A 128 -36.70 10.00 8.78
C LEU A 128 -37.75 8.95 8.39
N LEU A 129 -37.31 7.78 7.95
CA LEU A 129 -38.20 6.67 7.62
C LEU A 129 -39.00 6.19 8.84
N ASN A 130 -38.35 6.07 10.00
CA ASN A 130 -39.05 5.72 11.25
C ASN A 130 -40.06 6.82 11.64
N LEU A 131 -39.69 8.09 11.53
CA LEU A 131 -40.59 9.21 11.85
C LEU A 131 -41.83 9.24 10.97
N GLU A 132 -41.69 9.03 9.65
CA GLU A 132 -42.83 8.94 8.73
C GLU A 132 -43.72 7.73 9.05
N GLN A 133 -43.12 6.58 9.36
CA GLN A 133 -43.87 5.39 9.77
C GLN A 133 -44.68 5.62 11.05
N SER A 134 -44.08 6.22 12.08
CA SER A 134 -44.78 6.58 13.33
C SER A 134 -45.93 7.55 13.06
N ARG A 135 -45.73 8.59 12.24
CA ARG A 135 -46.79 9.55 11.90
C ARG A 135 -47.98 8.88 11.20
N VAL A 136 -47.71 7.98 10.25
CA VAL A 136 -48.75 7.22 9.53
C VAL A 136 -49.55 6.34 10.50
N ILE A 137 -48.91 5.75 11.51
CA ILE A 137 -49.59 4.95 12.54
C ILE A 137 -50.52 5.84 13.37
N ASP A 138 -50.03 6.97 13.87
CA ASP A 138 -50.82 7.90 14.70
C ASP A 138 -52.03 8.47 13.95
N GLU A 139 -51.86 8.83 12.68
CA GLU A 139 -52.96 9.26 11.80
C GLU A 139 -54.01 8.15 11.63
N HIS A 140 -53.58 6.90 11.44
CA HIS A 140 -54.48 5.75 11.31
C HIS A 140 -55.25 5.46 12.60
N VAL A 141 -54.60 5.53 13.76
CA VAL A 141 -55.24 5.34 15.06
C VAL A 141 -56.27 6.44 15.31
N SER A 142 -55.89 7.71 15.09
CA SER A 142 -56.78 8.85 15.26
C SER A 142 -58.02 8.77 14.35
N TYR A 143 -57.84 8.36 13.09
CA TYR A 143 -58.95 8.14 12.15
C TYR A 143 -59.90 7.03 12.62
N LYS A 144 -59.37 5.89 13.13
CA LYS A 144 -60.19 4.80 13.65
C LYS A 144 -60.99 5.21 14.88
N VAL A 145 -60.36 5.94 15.81
CA VAL A 145 -61.02 6.46 17.02
C VAL A 145 -62.12 7.44 16.63
N ALA A 146 -61.86 8.39 15.74
CA ALA A 146 -62.86 9.36 15.27
C ALA A 146 -64.06 8.74 14.54
N LYS A 147 -63.93 7.54 13.98
CA LYS A 147 -65.00 6.79 13.30
C LYS A 147 -65.77 5.84 14.24
N SER A 148 -65.30 5.69 15.47
CA SER A 148 -65.88 4.81 16.50
C SER A 148 -66.76 5.57 17.50
N TYR A 149 -66.97 6.88 17.27
CA TYR A 149 -68.00 7.73 17.85
C TYR A 149 -69.02 8.09 16.77
#